data_AF-A0A401G0I4-F1
#
_entry.id   AF-A0A401G0I4-F1
#
_cell.length_a   1.000
_cell.length_b   1.000
_cell.length_c   1.000
_cell.angle_alpha   90.00
_cell.angle_beta   90.00
_cell.angle_gamma   90.00
#
_symmetry.space_group_name_H-M   'P 1'
#
loop_
_entity.id
_entity.type
_entity.pdbx_description
1 polymer ?
#
loop_
_entity_poly.entity_id
_entity_poly.type
_entity_poly.pdbx_seq_one_letter_code
_entity_poly.pdbx_strand_id
1 'polypeptide(L)'
;MNPVLFIGLAMFFTGMFLSLSSTRKYLDFTNCKQARDMGFQGKIYFKPRERYDLEKLIRDIHRNPADPYHDKAVKLMKLKKRTMIIGFSGFFLIIIGSFLQGVMG
;
A
#
# COMPACT_ATOMS: atom_id res chain seq x y z
N MET A 1 -9.37 28.39 9.34
CA MET A 1 -8.81 27.21 8.65
C MET A 1 -9.68 26.01 9.00
N ASN A 2 -10.31 25.36 8.01
CA ASN A 2 -11.37 24.37 8.27
C ASN A 2 -10.77 23.09 8.91
N PRO A 3 -11.18 22.69 10.14
CA PRO A 3 -10.61 21.52 10.83
C PRO A 3 -10.74 20.22 10.03
N VAL A 4 -11.76 20.12 9.17
CA VAL A 4 -11.97 19.00 8.25
C VAL A 4 -10.83 18.86 7.24
N LEU A 5 -10.30 19.98 6.72
CA LEU A 5 -9.16 19.98 5.81
C LEU A 5 -7.87 19.55 6.51
N PHE A 6 -7.67 19.98 7.77
CA PHE A 6 -6.51 19.56 8.57
C PHE A 6 -6.50 18.04 8.83
N ILE A 7 -7.66 17.46 9.17
CA ILE A 7 -7.82 16.02 9.38
C ILE A 7 -7.59 15.26 8.06
N GLY A 8 -8.16 15.77 6.95
CA GLY A 8 -7.96 15.21 5.62
C GLY A 8 -6.49 15.17 5.20
N LEU A 9 -5.75 16.27 5.40
CA LEU A 9 -4.32 16.36 5.15
C LEU A 9 -3.52 15.38 6.03
N ALA A 10 -3.80 15.32 7.33
CA ALA A 10 -3.11 14.41 8.25
C ALA A 10 -3.31 12.93 7.86
N MET A 11 -4.53 12.55 7.48
CA MET A 11 -4.83 11.21 6.98
C MET A 11 -4.13 10.91 5.65
N PHE A 12 -4.08 11.91 4.75
CA PHE A 12 -3.36 11.78 3.47
C PHE A 12 -1.85 11.55 3.67
N PHE A 13 -1.19 12.34 4.53
CA PHE A 13 0.22 12.13 4.88
C PHE A 13 0.46 10.78 5.55
N THR A 14 -0.45 10.35 6.43
CA THR A 14 -0.39 9.02 7.07
C THR A 14 -0.50 7.90 6.03
N GLY A 15 -1.40 8.05 5.04
CA GLY A 15 -1.52 7.15 3.90
C GLY A 15 -0.23 7.11 3.06
N MET A 16 0.41 8.25 2.80
CA MET A 16 1.71 8.29 2.11
C MET A 16 2.81 7.54 2.87
N PHE A 17 2.92 7.73 4.19
CA PHE A 17 3.91 7.03 5.01
C PHE A 17 3.70 5.51 5.03
N LEU A 18 2.43 5.08 5.11
CA LEU A 18 2.08 3.67 5.04
C LEU A 18 2.32 3.09 3.64
N SER A 19 2.09 3.86 2.58
CA SER A 19 2.42 3.48 1.21
C SER A 19 3.92 3.27 1.04
N LEU A 20 4.74 4.22 1.50
CA LEU A 20 6.20 4.12 1.47
C LEU A 20 6.71 2.89 2.25
N SER A 21 6.11 2.62 3.41
CA SER A 21 6.41 1.43 4.21
C SER A 21 5.98 0.14 3.51
N SER A 22 4.86 0.16 2.78
CA SER A 22 4.41 -0.95 1.96
C SER A 22 5.43 -1.24 0.86
N THR A 23 5.89 -0.22 0.16
CA THR A 23 6.89 -0.34 -0.91
C THR A 23 8.22 -0.89 -0.39
N ARG A 24 8.68 -0.45 0.79
CA ARG A 24 9.87 -1.01 1.45
C ARG A 24 9.70 -2.49 1.81
N LYS A 25 8.56 -2.86 2.41
CA LYS A 25 8.25 -4.27 2.69
C LYS A 25 8.09 -5.11 1.42
N TYR A 26 7.62 -4.50 0.34
CA TYR A 26 7.54 -5.12 -0.98
C TYR A 26 8.94 -5.44 -1.52
N LEU A 27 9.85 -4.48 -1.40
CA LEU A 27 11.28 -4.65 -1.71
C LEU A 27 11.92 -5.76 -0.86
N ASP A 28 11.64 -5.82 0.44
CA ASP A 28 12.10 -6.93 1.29
C ASP A 28 11.48 -8.27 0.87
N PHE A 29 10.23 -8.28 0.38
CA PHE A 29 9.57 -9.49 -0.11
C PHE A 29 10.23 -10.01 -1.39
N THR A 30 10.74 -9.13 -2.27
CA THR A 30 11.47 -9.51 -3.49
C THR A 30 12.81 -10.21 -3.22
N ASN A 31 13.32 -10.13 -1.99
CA ASN A 31 14.48 -10.88 -1.53
C ASN A 31 14.14 -12.29 -1.00
N CYS A 32 12.86 -12.68 -0.96
CA CYS A 32 12.47 -14.04 -0.57
C CYS A 32 12.87 -15.06 -1.64
N LYS A 33 13.17 -16.30 -1.23
CA LYS A 33 13.69 -17.35 -2.12
C LYS A 33 12.82 -17.55 -3.38
N GLN A 34 11.50 -17.60 -3.23
CA GLN A 34 10.56 -17.73 -4.36
C GLN A 34 10.55 -16.54 -5.33
N ALA A 35 10.72 -15.31 -4.82
CA ALA A 35 10.82 -14.12 -5.67
C ALA A 35 12.20 -14.04 -6.36
N ARG A 36 13.24 -14.50 -5.69
CA ARG A 36 14.59 -14.68 -6.25
C ARG A 36 14.59 -15.73 -7.36
N ASP A 37 13.89 -16.85 -7.17
CA ASP A 37 13.75 -17.93 -8.15
C ASP A 37 12.98 -17.46 -9.40
N MET A 38 12.07 -16.49 -9.26
CA MET A 38 11.40 -15.80 -10.38
C MET A 38 12.23 -14.66 -11.00
N GLY A 39 13.46 -14.41 -10.54
CA GLY A 39 14.36 -13.39 -11.11
C GLY A 39 14.03 -11.96 -10.69
N PHE A 40 13.31 -11.76 -9.58
CA PHE A 40 12.95 -10.43 -9.07
C PHE A 40 13.99 -9.81 -8.13
N GLN A 41 15.07 -10.53 -7.80
CA GLN A 41 16.08 -10.07 -6.86
C GLN A 41 16.79 -8.80 -7.36
N GLY A 42 16.88 -7.77 -6.50
CA GLY A 42 17.65 -6.55 -6.77
C GLY A 42 17.00 -5.57 -7.75
N LYS A 43 15.79 -5.84 -8.25
CA LYS A 43 15.04 -4.91 -9.11
C LYS A 43 14.34 -3.86 -8.26
N ILE A 44 14.74 -2.60 -8.45
CA ILE A 44 14.07 -1.43 -7.85
C ILE A 44 12.84 -1.03 -8.68
N TYR A 45 12.89 -1.28 -9.99
CA TYR A 45 11.83 -0.99 -10.94
C TYR A 45 11.30 -2.29 -11.56
N PHE A 46 10.00 -2.51 -11.39
CA PHE A 46 9.29 -3.63 -12.00
C PHE A 46 8.44 -3.14 -13.16
N LYS A 47 8.51 -3.82 -14.31
CA LYS A 47 7.57 -3.63 -15.41
C LYS A 47 6.15 -3.96 -14.93
N PRO A 48 5.09 -3.41 -15.57
CA PRO A 48 3.71 -3.69 -15.18
C PRO A 48 3.39 -5.20 -15.10
N ARG A 49 3.91 -6.01 -16.03
CA ARG A 49 3.79 -7.48 -16.01
C ARG A 49 4.47 -8.11 -14.79
N GLU A 50 5.71 -7.70 -14.50
CA GLU A 50 6.46 -8.21 -13.34
C GLU A 50 5.78 -7.87 -12.01
N ARG A 51 5.15 -6.69 -11.92
CA ARG A 51 4.31 -6.33 -10.77
C ARG A 51 3.12 -7.28 -10.61
N TYR A 52 2.47 -7.63 -11.72
CA TYR A 52 1.34 -8.57 -11.71
C TYR A 52 1.77 -9.96 -11.26
N ASP A 53 2.89 -10.47 -11.78
CA ASP A 53 3.42 -11.79 -11.41
C ASP A 53 3.83 -11.83 -9.93
N LEU A 54 4.44 -10.76 -9.42
CA LEU A 54 4.77 -10.66 -7.99
C LEU A 54 3.53 -10.55 -7.11
N GLU A 55 2.51 -9.79 -7.53
CA GLU A 55 1.22 -9.73 -6.83
C GLU A 55 0.52 -11.10 -6.80
N LYS A 56 0.60 -11.86 -7.89
CA LYS A 56 0.07 -13.22 -7.97
C LYS A 56 0.82 -14.15 -7.02
N LEU A 57 2.15 -14.11 -7.02
CA LEU A 57 2.99 -14.87 -6.09
C LEU A 57 2.64 -14.55 -4.62
N ILE A 58 2.54 -13.27 -4.26
CA ILE A 58 2.14 -12.86 -2.90
C ILE A 58 0.76 -13.40 -2.54
N ARG A 59 -0.17 -13.46 -3.51
CA ARG A 59 -1.52 -13.97 -3.30
C ARG A 59 -1.54 -15.48 -3.09
N ASP A 60 -0.69 -16.20 -3.80
CA ASP A 60 -0.58 -17.65 -3.68
C ASP A 60 0.08 -18.03 -2.34
N ILE A 61 1.15 -17.32 -1.94
CA ILE A 61 1.79 -17.47 -0.61
C ILE A 61 0.82 -17.10 0.52
N HIS A 62 0.06 -16.02 0.36
CA HIS A 62 -0.99 -15.64 1.33
C HIS A 62 -2.08 -16.72 1.47
N ARG A 63 -2.32 -17.55 0.45
CA ARG A 63 -3.31 -18.63 0.54
C ARG A 63 -2.75 -19.93 1.10
N ASN A 64 -1.42 -20.08 1.13
CA ASN A 64 -0.75 -21.27 1.66
C ASN A 64 -0.17 -21.01 3.06
N PRO A 65 -0.82 -21.45 4.14
CA PRO A 65 -0.32 -21.26 5.51
C PRO A 65 0.94 -22.10 5.82
N ALA A 66 1.25 -23.12 5.01
CA ALA A 66 2.46 -23.92 5.16
C ALA A 66 3.72 -23.21 4.62
N ASP A 67 3.54 -22.08 3.93
CA ASP A 67 4.65 -21.33 3.36
C ASP A 67 5.38 -20.51 4.45
N PRO A 68 6.71 -20.59 4.56
CA PRO A 68 7.48 -19.83 5.55
C PRO A 68 7.37 -18.30 5.38
N TYR A 69 6.91 -17.82 4.22
CA TYR A 69 6.69 -16.41 3.93
C TYR A 69 5.21 -16.00 4.03
N HIS A 70 4.30 -16.90 4.42
CA HIS A 70 2.88 -16.65 4.59
C HIS A 70 2.60 -15.41 5.46
N ASP A 71 3.19 -15.36 6.66
CA ASP A 71 3.00 -14.23 7.58
C ASP A 71 3.47 -12.90 7.00
N LYS A 72 4.53 -12.91 6.19
CA LYS A 72 5.01 -11.71 5.51
C LYS A 72 4.03 -11.27 4.43
N ALA A 73 3.50 -12.21 3.63
CA ALA A 73 2.49 -11.93 2.61
C ALA A 73 1.18 -11.39 3.24
N VAL A 74 0.73 -11.97 4.36
CA VAL A 74 -0.42 -11.50 5.14
C VAL A 74 -0.20 -10.07 5.65
N LYS A 75 0.96 -9.79 6.25
CA LYS A 75 1.31 -8.43 6.71
C LYS A 75 1.34 -7.43 5.55
N LEU A 76 1.86 -7.83 4.39
CA LEU A 76 1.94 -6.99 3.20
C LEU A 76 0.54 -6.65 2.67
N MET A 77 -0.34 -7.65 2.51
CA MET A 77 -1.72 -7.44 2.07
C MET A 77 -2.52 -6.57 3.05
N LYS A 78 -2.36 -6.82 4.35
CA LYS A 78 -3.03 -6.04 5.40
C LYS A 78 -2.56 -4.57 5.37
N LEU A 79 -1.27 -4.34 5.13
CA LEU A 79 -0.74 -2.99 4.97
C LEU A 79 -1.30 -2.30 3.72
N LYS A 80 -1.29 -2.97 2.56
CA LYS A 80 -1.87 -2.45 1.30
C LYS A 80 -3.33 -2.05 1.47
N LYS A 81 -4.13 -2.91 2.13
CA LYS A 81 -5.54 -2.64 2.42
C LYS A 81 -5.72 -1.43 3.34
N ARG A 82 -4.92 -1.32 4.41
CA ARG A 82 -4.96 -0.16 5.32
C ARG A 82 -4.55 1.14 4.63
N THR A 83 -3.48 1.12 3.84
CA THR A 83 -3.03 2.28 3.06
C THR A 83 -4.12 2.76 2.11
N MET A 84 -4.79 1.83 1.40
CA MET A 84 -5.86 2.17 0.47
C MET A 84 -7.06 2.81 1.20
N ILE A 85 -7.48 2.23 2.34
CA ILE A 85 -8.58 2.77 3.14
C ILE A 85 -8.22 4.17 3.65
N ILE A 86 -7.07 4.34 4.29
CA ILE A 86 -6.65 5.63 4.88
C ILE A 86 -6.48 6.70 3.80
N GLY A 87 -5.88 6.34 2.65
CA GLY A 87 -5.72 7.25 1.52
C GLY A 87 -7.06 7.69 0.93
N PHE A 88 -8.00 6.77 0.76
CA PHE A 88 -9.33 7.07 0.22
C PHE A 88 -10.16 7.92 1.18
N SER A 89 -10.15 7.60 2.48
CA SER A 89 -10.81 8.37 3.54
C SER A 89 -10.25 9.79 3.65
N GLY A 90 -8.92 9.93 3.60
CA GLY A 90 -8.24 11.24 3.63
C GLY A 90 -8.59 12.09 2.41
N PHE A 91 -8.57 11.51 1.21
CA PHE A 91 -8.96 12.19 -0.03
C PHE A 91 -10.43 12.65 -0.01
N PHE A 92 -11.33 11.81 0.50
CA PHE A 92 -12.74 12.14 0.62
C PHE A 92 -12.99 13.32 1.59
N LEU A 93 -12.29 13.35 2.72
CA LEU A 93 -12.35 14.47 3.67
C LEU A 93 -11.79 15.77 3.09
N ILE A 94 -10.76 15.70 2.23
CA ILE A 94 -10.24 16.88 1.52
C ILE A 94 -11.30 17.43 0.54
N ILE A 95 -11.97 16.57 -0.23
CA ILE A 95 -13.03 17.00 -1.16
C ILE A 95 -14.18 17.66 -0.40
N ILE A 96 -14.69 17.01 0.66
CA ILE A 96 -15.79 17.55 1.47
C ILE A 96 -15.38 18.85 2.16
N GLY A 97 -14.17 18.91 2.71
CA GLY A 97 -13.64 20.10 3.36
C GLY A 97 -13.51 21.29 2.40
N SER A 98 -13.05 21.05 1.17
CA SER A 98 -12.98 22.07 0.11
C SER A 98 -14.36 22.52 -0.37
N PHE A 99 -15.32 21.60 -0.51
CA PHE A 99 -16.69 21.93 -0.88
C PHE A 99 -17.38 22.77 0.20
N LEU A 100 -17.28 22.39 1.47
CA LEU A 100 -17.84 23.16 2.59
C LEU A 100 -17.23 24.55 2.69
N GLN A 101 -15.92 24.69 2.44
CA GLN A 101 -15.26 25.99 2.45
C GLN A 101 -15.65 26.87 1.26
N GLY A 102 -15.95 26.28 0.10
CA GLY A 102 -16.43 27.00 -1.09
C GLY A 102 -17.92 27.34 -1.09
N VAL A 103 -18.73 26.69 -0.25
CA VAL A 103 -20.17 26.99 -0.07
C VAL A 103 -20.42 27.98 1.07
N MET A 104 -19.52 28.04 2.07
CA MET A 104 -19.62 28.96 3.21
C MET A 104 -18.78 30.25 3.06
N GLY A 105 -18.11 30.45 1.91
CA GLY A 105 -17.37 31.67 1.57
C GLY A 105 -18.04 32.39 0.40
#